data_AF-A0ABD0N366-F1
#
_entry.id   AF-A0ABD0N366-F1
#
_cell.length_a   1.000
_cell.length_b   1.000
_cell.length_c   1.000
_cell.angle_alpha   90.00
_cell.angle_beta   90.00
_cell.angle_gamma   90.00
#
_symmetry.space_group_name_H-M   'P 1'
#
loop_
_entity.id
_entity.type
_entity.pdbx_description
1 polymer ?
#
loop_
_entity_poly.entity_id
_entity_poly.type
_entity_poly.pdbx_seq_one_letter_code
_entity_poly.pdbx_strand_id
1 'polypeptide(L)'
;RYGTMRENVLNLEVVLADGTILHTAGKGRRPRKTSAGYNLTNLFVGSEGTLGIITKATLRLYGIPESMVSAVCSFPSVQSAVDSTVQILQAGVPIARI
;
A
#
# COMPACT_ATOMS: atom_id res chain seq x y z
N ARG A 1 1.95 -0.50 -9.53
CA ARG A 1 1.04 -1.68 -9.65
C ARG A 1 0.26 -2.02 -8.38
N TYR A 2 0.91 -2.18 -7.22
CA TYR A 2 0.26 -2.73 -6.01
C TYR A 2 -0.14 -1.68 -4.95
N GLY A 3 -0.05 -0.39 -5.27
CA GLY A 3 -0.33 0.67 -4.32
C GLY A 3 0.72 0.80 -3.20
N THR A 4 0.48 1.74 -2.29
CA THR A 4 1.33 1.98 -1.11
C THR A 4 1.01 1.01 0.03
N MET A 5 1.87 0.93 1.05
CA MET A 5 1.58 0.08 2.23
C MET A 5 0.28 0.49 2.93
N ARG A 6 -0.06 1.78 2.95
CA ARG A 6 -1.34 2.29 3.47
C ARG A 6 -2.55 1.69 2.76
N GLU A 7 -2.46 1.42 1.47
CA GLU A 7 -3.54 0.81 0.68
C GLU A 7 -3.56 -0.72 0.79
N ASN A 8 -2.41 -1.31 1.13
CA ASN A 8 -2.25 -2.76 1.25
C ASN A 8 -2.61 -3.30 2.63
N VAL A 9 -2.51 -2.51 3.70
CA VAL A 9 -2.88 -2.92 5.04
C VAL A 9 -4.41 -2.83 5.21
N LEU A 10 -5.04 -3.97 5.49
CA LEU A 10 -6.49 -4.09 5.63
C LEU A 10 -6.95 -4.10 7.09
N ASN A 11 -6.15 -4.68 7.98
CA ASN A 11 -6.44 -4.80 9.42
C ASN A 11 -5.13 -5.01 10.19
N LEU A 12 -5.05 -4.46 11.39
CA LEU A 12 -3.92 -4.63 12.31
C LEU A 12 -4.42 -5.13 13.66
N GLU A 13 -3.68 -6.08 14.24
CA GLU A 13 -3.75 -6.40 15.66
C GLU A 13 -2.62 -5.63 16.35
N VAL A 14 -2.98 -4.81 17.35
CA VAL A 14 -2.05 -3.94 18.07
C VAL A 14 -2.22 -4.13 19.57
N VAL A 15 -1.12 -4.34 20.27
CA VAL A 15 -1.06 -4.32 21.73
C VAL A 15 -0.75 -2.90 22.18
N LEU A 16 -1.65 -2.30 22.94
CA LEU A 16 -1.49 -0.96 23.52
C LEU A 16 -0.69 -1.01 24.83
N ALA A 17 -0.29 0.16 25.35
CA ALA A 17 0.54 0.27 26.54
C ALA A 17 -0.10 -0.30 27.81
N ASP A 18 -1.43 -0.33 27.88
CA ASP A 18 -2.22 -0.93 28.96
C ASP A 18 -2.40 -2.46 28.80
N GLY A 19 -1.82 -3.06 27.75
CA GLY A 19 -1.98 -4.47 27.41
C GLY A 19 -3.23 -4.80 26.60
N THR A 20 -4.08 -3.82 26.29
CA THR A 20 -5.29 -4.03 25.49
C THR A 20 -4.93 -4.45 24.06
N ILE A 21 -5.60 -5.48 23.54
CA ILE A 21 -5.47 -5.93 22.16
C ILE A 21 -6.53 -5.27 21.28
N LEU A 22 -6.10 -4.29 20.49
CA LEU A 22 -6.92 -3.58 19.52
C LEU A 22 -6.89 -4.27 18.15
N HIS A 23 -8.05 -4.38 17.50
CA HIS A 23 -8.16 -4.76 16.08
C HIS A 23 -8.71 -3.59 15.27
N THR A 24 -7.89 -2.99 14.41
CA THR A 24 -8.20 -1.68 13.80
C THR A 24 -9.40 -1.68 12.85
N ALA A 25 -9.71 -2.82 12.22
CA ALA A 25 -10.90 -3.01 11.38
C ALA A 25 -11.90 -4.03 11.98
N GLY A 26 -11.70 -4.43 13.24
CA GLY A 26 -12.50 -5.42 13.97
C GLY A 26 -11.94 -6.85 13.95
N LYS A 27 -12.34 -7.64 14.94
CA LYS A 27 -11.86 -9.03 15.13
C LYS A 27 -12.39 -9.94 14.01
N GLY A 28 -11.49 -10.61 13.31
CA GLY A 28 -11.83 -11.49 12.18
C GLY A 28 -12.46 -10.78 10.97
N ARG A 29 -12.48 -9.45 10.95
CA ARG A 29 -13.11 -8.66 9.89
C ARG A 29 -12.12 -8.28 8.79
N ARG A 30 -12.64 -8.26 7.55
CA ARG A 30 -11.96 -7.74 6.36
C ARG A 30 -12.93 -6.84 5.58
N PRO A 31 -13.39 -5.72 6.16
CA PRO A 31 -14.41 -4.90 5.53
C PRO A 31 -13.80 -4.18 4.31
N ARG A 32 -14.39 -4.37 3.13
CA ARG A 32 -13.96 -3.70 1.89
C ARG A 32 -14.18 -2.19 1.94
N LYS A 33 -15.15 -1.76 2.76
CA LYS A 33 -15.50 -0.38 3.05
C LYS A 33 -16.05 -0.32 4.48
N THR A 34 -15.71 0.73 5.21
CA THR A 34 -16.29 1.04 6.52
C THR A 34 -16.53 2.53 6.61
N SER A 35 -17.66 2.92 7.18
CA SER A 35 -18.00 4.29 7.58
C SER A 35 -18.17 4.40 9.09
N ALA A 36 -17.75 3.37 9.84
CA ALA A 36 -17.85 3.34 11.28
C ALA A 36 -16.65 4.08 11.90
N GLY A 37 -16.83 5.37 12.16
CA GLY A 37 -15.88 6.19 12.89
C GLY A 37 -14.52 6.37 12.20
N TYR A 38 -13.48 6.57 13.01
CA TYR A 38 -12.12 6.81 12.53
C TYR A 38 -11.50 5.58 11.90
N ASN A 39 -10.72 5.80 10.85
CA ASN A 39 -9.91 4.74 10.26
C ASN A 39 -8.65 4.51 11.10
N LEU A 40 -8.77 3.67 12.12
CA LEU A 40 -7.66 3.31 13.00
C LEU A 40 -6.53 2.61 12.24
N THR A 41 -6.82 1.83 11.19
CA THR A 41 -5.77 1.17 10.40
C THR A 41 -4.81 2.21 9.84
N ASN A 42 -5.34 3.27 9.24
CA ASN A 42 -4.56 4.36 8.67
C ASN A 42 -3.90 5.27 9.71
N LEU A 43 -4.34 5.23 10.97
CA LEU A 43 -3.70 5.91 12.09
C LEU A 43 -2.45 5.16 12.55
N PHE A 44 -2.50 3.83 12.60
CA PHE A 44 -1.37 3.00 13.01
C PHE A 44 -0.32 2.79 11.90
N VAL A 45 -0.73 2.78 10.63
CA VAL A 45 0.23 2.72 9.51
C VAL A 45 1.07 4.00 9.48
N GLY A 46 2.37 3.87 9.69
CA GLY A 46 3.31 5.00 9.78
C GLY A 46 3.46 5.58 11.17
N SER A 47 2.90 4.95 12.21
CA SER A 47 3.06 5.39 13.61
C SER A 47 4.45 5.14 14.20
N GLU A 48 5.30 4.37 13.50
CA GLU A 48 6.68 4.09 13.92
C GLU A 48 6.80 3.54 15.36
N GLY A 49 5.78 2.79 15.81
CA GLY A 49 5.76 2.16 17.14
C GLY A 49 5.32 3.08 18.29
N THR A 50 4.99 4.34 18.01
CA THR A 50 4.61 5.32 19.04
C THR A 50 3.23 5.08 19.66
N LEU A 51 2.34 4.40 18.92
CA LEU A 51 0.95 4.17 19.33
C LEU A 51 0.71 2.78 19.93
N GLY A 52 1.69 1.88 19.88
CA GLY A 52 1.58 0.49 20.33
C GLY A 52 2.39 -0.48 19.46
N ILE A 53 2.35 -1.76 19.83
CA ILE A 53 3.11 -2.81 19.17
C ILE A 53 2.18 -3.60 18.24
N ILE A 54 2.48 -3.59 16.94
CA ILE A 54 1.73 -4.38 15.94
C ILE A 54 2.14 -5.85 16.05
N THR A 55 1.20 -6.74 16.34
CA THR A 55 1.45 -8.19 16.49
C THR A 55 0.98 -9.00 15.29
N LYS A 56 -0.03 -8.53 14.55
CA LYS A 56 -0.50 -9.16 13.30
C LYS A 56 -0.91 -8.11 12.27
N ALA A 57 -0.66 -8.42 11.01
CA ALA A 57 -1.11 -7.60 9.89
C ALA A 57 -1.88 -8.45 8.87
N THR A 58 -3.04 -7.96 8.45
CA THR A 58 -3.79 -8.53 7.32
C THR A 58 -3.53 -7.67 6.09
N LEU A 59 -2.88 -8.25 5.10
CA LEU A 59 -2.50 -7.56 3.86
C LEU A 59 -3.40 -7.95 2.70
N ARG A 60 -3.50 -7.07 1.71
CA ARG A 60 -4.07 -7.38 0.40
C ARG A 60 -3.08 -8.24 -0.38
N LEU A 61 -3.58 -9.33 -0.96
CA LEU A 61 -2.80 -10.19 -1.83
C LEU A 61 -3.16 -9.92 -3.29
N TYR A 62 -2.20 -10.16 -4.18
CA TYR A 62 -2.35 -10.06 -5.62
C TYR A 62 -1.90 -11.38 -6.24
N GLY A 63 -2.52 -11.76 -7.36
CA GLY A 63 -2.08 -12.92 -8.13
C GLY A 63 -0.65 -12.75 -8.62
N ILE A 64 0.06 -13.88 -8.72
CA ILE A 64 1.40 -13.92 -9.30
C ILE A 64 1.25 -13.59 -10.80
N PRO A 65 1.98 -12.59 -11.34
CA PRO A 65 1.90 -12.29 -12.76
C PRO A 65 2.46 -13.44 -13.59
N GLU A 66 1.74 -13.83 -14.64
CA GLU A 66 2.17 -14.90 -15.56
C GLU A 66 3.42 -14.52 -16.35
N SER A 67 3.60 -13.22 -16.62
CA SER A 67 4.77 -12.69 -17.31
C SER A 67 5.20 -11.34 -16.75
N MET A 68 6.50 -11.09 -16.76
CA MET A 68 7.11 -9.80 -16.46
C MET A 68 8.17 -9.51 -17.51
N VAL A 69 8.09 -8.33 -18.12
CA VAL A 69 9.04 -7.84 -19.13
C VAL A 69 9.66 -6.55 -18.62
N SER A 70 10.95 -6.39 -18.82
CA SER A 70 11.70 -5.17 -18.52
C SER A 70 12.43 -4.71 -19.78
N ALA A 71 12.48 -3.39 -19.99
CA ALA A 71 13.17 -2.77 -21.09
C ALA A 71 14.00 -1.59 -20.57
N VAL A 72 15.13 -1.33 -21.23
CA VAL A 72 15.98 -0.17 -20.94
C VAL A 72 15.98 0.72 -22.18
N CYS A 73 15.58 1.97 -22.00
CA CYS A 73 15.52 2.97 -23.06
C CYS A 73 16.57 4.05 -22.81
N SER A 74 17.43 4.29 -23.79
CA SER A 74 18.42 5.37 -23.74
C SER A 74 17.81 6.66 -24.29
N PHE A 75 18.06 7.77 -23.59
CA PHE A 75 17.58 9.09 -23.99
C PHE A 75 18.76 10.05 -24.15
N PRO A 76 18.70 11.01 -25.08
CA PRO A 76 19.78 11.98 -25.30
C PRO A 76 19.88 13.02 -24.17
N SER A 77 18.86 13.16 -23.32
CA SER A 77 18.86 14.07 -22.17
C SER A 77 17.92 13.57 -21.06
N VAL A 78 18.10 14.09 -19.84
CA VAL A 78 17.19 13.83 -18.70
C VAL A 78 15.78 14.35 -19.01
N GLN A 79 15.66 15.51 -19.65
CA GLN A 79 14.37 16.08 -20.02
C GLN A 79 13.59 15.14 -20.95
N SER A 80 14.27 14.57 -21.95
CA SER A 80 13.65 13.61 -22.87
C SER A 80 13.14 12.34 -22.17
N ALA A 81 13.83 11.89 -21.11
CA ALA A 81 13.39 10.75 -20.30
C ALA A 81 12.13 11.09 -19.45
N VAL A 82 12.10 12.31 -18.88
CA VAL A 82 10.94 12.82 -18.13
C VAL A 82 9.72 12.96 -19.04
N ASP A 83 9.90 13.56 -20.22
CA ASP A 83 8.82 13.76 -21.19
C ASP A 83 8.23 12.42 -21.64
N SER A 84 9.08 11.41 -21.89
CA SER A 84 8.63 10.06 -22.23
C SER A 84 7.83 9.42 -21.09
N THR A 85 8.27 9.58 -19.84
CA THR A 85 7.54 9.08 -18.66
C THR A 85 6.16 9.71 -18.54
N VAL A 86 6.05 11.02 -18.76
CA VAL A 86 4.78 11.75 -18.75
C VAL A 86 3.87 11.26 -19.88
N GLN A 87 4.39 11.07 -21.08
CA GLN A 87 3.63 10.56 -22.22
C GLN A 87 3.07 9.16 -21.97
N ILE A 88 3.88 8.25 -21.40
CA ILE A 88 3.43 6.90 -21.04
C ILE A 88 2.26 6.97 -20.06
N LEU A 89 2.37 7.80 -19.01
CA LEU A 89 1.32 7.99 -18.01
C LEU A 89 0.04 8.54 -18.66
N GLN A 90 0.15 9.54 -19.53
CA GLN A 90 -0.99 10.15 -20.25
C GLN A 90 -1.65 9.19 -21.23
N ALA A 91 -0.87 8.31 -21.87
CA ALA A 91 -1.38 7.27 -22.76
C ALA A 91 -2.09 6.13 -22.00
N GLY A 92 -2.05 6.13 -20.65
CA GLY A 92 -2.70 5.11 -19.83
C GLY A 92 -2.06 3.73 -19.95
N VAL A 93 -0.80 3.66 -20.42
CA VAL A 93 -0.09 2.39 -20.56
C VAL A 93 0.22 1.83 -19.17
N PRO A 94 -0.28 0.63 -18.82
CA PRO A 94 -0.14 0.10 -17.46
C PRO A 94 1.29 -0.41 -17.23
N ILE A 95 2.16 0.45 -16.70
CA ILE A 95 3.53 0.07 -16.35
C ILE A 95 3.64 -0.32 -14.88
N ALA A 96 4.39 -1.40 -14.61
CA ALA A 96 4.61 -1.88 -13.24
C ALA A 96 5.52 -0.93 -12.43
N ARG A 97 6.60 -0.45 -13.06
CA ARG A 97 7.59 0.51 -12.55
C ARG A 97 8.31 1.18 -13.74
N ILE A 98 8.49 2.50 -13.67
CA ILE A 98 9.41 3.30 -14.50
C ILE A 98 10.60 3.66 -13.64
#